data_AF-A0A0P7BE65-F1
#
_entry.id   AF-A0A0P7BE65-F1
#
_cell.length_a   1.000
_cell.length_b   1.000
_cell.length_c   1.000
_cell.angle_alpha   90.00
_cell.angle_beta   90.00
_cell.angle_gamma   90.00
#
_symmetry.space_group_name_H-M   'P 1'
#
loop_
_entity.id
_entity.type
_entity.pdbx_description
1 polymer ?
#
loop_
_entity_poly.entity_id
_entity_poly.type
_entity_poly.pdbx_seq_one_letter_code
_entity_poly.pdbx_strand_id
1 'polypeptide(L)'
;MAQASSTSSLLTVIITTSVTPSAPSTDLVSSILESFNRHCPALTKCRVIVVFDGYDQVVSTARLKKGYVTSEQAADFSLYKENVKKLILEQHYGDVNLVAFTSQAATAEYGSPCKTENAVHYTISQTQDKQVTFIEPERRLGFGLAVRSALRVSETPYVWVQQHDWALVSDFPIDPLLQIMAASETDPEAPIKYVCLPAVRMLSYATSPDVIKFPVLKEITASLKGNFSPASDPSIEIPLTPLFFWHDKPHVASTTHYLARVYPTRLAMLRGDFIEDKIGQRARAQMKEGSHREVPGRTPTSTC
;
A
#
# COMPACT_ATOMS: atom_id res chain seq x y z
N MET A 1 -30.34 11.25 -9.48
CA MET A 1 -30.02 10.32 -8.37
C MET A 1 -28.64 9.77 -8.64
N ALA A 2 -27.62 10.20 -7.89
CA ALA A 2 -26.28 9.65 -8.04
C ALA A 2 -26.29 8.20 -7.54
N GLN A 3 -25.91 7.27 -8.41
CA GLN A 3 -25.82 5.86 -8.06
C GLN A 3 -24.76 5.72 -6.96
N ALA A 4 -25.12 5.17 -5.79
CA ALA A 4 -24.18 4.97 -4.69
C ALA A 4 -23.03 4.08 -5.20
N SER A 5 -21.82 4.65 -5.28
CA SER A 5 -20.63 3.92 -5.70
C SER A 5 -20.30 2.84 -4.66
N SER A 6 -20.23 1.58 -5.09
CA SER A 6 -19.83 0.49 -4.21
C SER A 6 -18.33 0.56 -3.90
N THR A 7 -17.91 0.05 -2.74
CA THR A 7 -16.49 -0.01 -2.36
C THR A 7 -15.61 -0.65 -3.43
N SER A 8 -16.10 -1.71 -4.08
CA SER A 8 -15.38 -2.38 -5.18
C SER A 8 -15.10 -1.49 -6.40
N SER A 9 -15.90 -0.43 -6.61
CA SER A 9 -15.68 0.56 -7.68
C SER A 9 -14.73 1.69 -7.28
N LEU A 10 -14.54 1.90 -5.98
CA LEU A 10 -13.73 2.99 -5.43
C LEU A 10 -12.34 2.56 -4.95
N LEU A 11 -12.13 1.26 -4.70
CA LEU A 11 -10.96 0.75 -4.00
C LEU A 11 -10.33 -0.42 -4.74
N THR A 12 -8.99 -0.39 -4.86
CA THR A 12 -8.17 -1.53 -5.29
C THR A 12 -7.33 -2.01 -4.13
N VAL A 13 -7.33 -3.31 -3.85
CA VAL A 13 -6.48 -3.95 -2.86
C VAL A 13 -5.13 -4.27 -3.49
N ILE A 14 -4.05 -3.79 -2.89
CA ILE A 14 -2.67 -4.09 -3.27
C ILE A 14 -2.09 -5.02 -2.20
N ILE A 15 -1.79 -6.26 -2.57
CA ILE A 15 -1.10 -7.21 -1.71
C ILE A 15 0.36 -7.30 -2.15
N THR A 16 1.28 -6.95 -1.26
CA THR A 16 2.71 -7.17 -1.50
C THR A 16 3.16 -8.42 -0.77
N THR A 17 3.74 -9.37 -1.50
CA THR A 17 4.37 -10.55 -0.94
C THR A 17 5.81 -10.70 -1.46
N SER A 18 6.61 -11.51 -0.79
CA SER A 18 8.02 -11.75 -1.13
C SER A 18 8.43 -13.15 -0.71
N VAL A 19 9.70 -13.50 -0.92
CA VAL A 19 10.25 -14.77 -0.44
C VAL A 19 10.14 -14.86 1.09
N THR A 20 9.43 -15.87 1.59
CA THR A 20 9.31 -16.17 3.02
C THR A 20 9.86 -17.56 3.34
N PRO A 21 10.25 -17.81 4.61
CA PRO A 21 10.65 -19.16 5.04
C PRO A 21 9.54 -20.21 4.91
N SER A 22 8.28 -19.79 4.81
CA SER A 22 7.13 -20.69 4.67
C SER A 22 6.82 -21.06 3.22
N ALA A 23 7.47 -20.45 2.23
CA ALA A 23 7.31 -20.85 0.84
C ALA A 23 7.63 -22.36 0.71
N PRO A 24 6.85 -23.14 -0.06
CA PRO A 24 5.83 -22.72 -1.02
C PRO A 24 4.41 -22.52 -0.46
N SER A 25 4.20 -22.59 0.86
CA SER A 25 2.89 -22.43 1.50
C SER A 25 2.31 -21.03 1.31
N THR A 26 0.99 -20.94 1.12
CA THR A 26 0.25 -19.69 1.02
C THR A 26 -0.30 -19.18 2.34
N ASP A 27 -0.03 -19.84 3.48
CA ASP A 27 -0.69 -19.58 4.77
C ASP A 27 -0.75 -18.11 5.18
N LEU A 28 0.30 -17.34 4.92
CA LEU A 28 0.35 -15.90 5.20
C LEU A 28 -0.71 -15.12 4.40
N VAL A 29 -0.82 -15.40 3.10
CA VAL A 29 -1.83 -14.76 2.23
C VAL A 29 -3.22 -15.32 2.51
N SER A 30 -3.35 -16.63 2.75
CA SER A 30 -4.62 -17.26 3.15
C SER A 30 -5.18 -16.62 4.42
N SER A 31 -4.34 -16.43 5.44
CA SER A 31 -4.70 -15.77 6.71
C SER A 31 -5.21 -14.35 6.49
N ILE A 32 -4.62 -13.60 5.56
CA ILE A 32 -5.13 -12.26 5.19
C ILE A 32 -6.51 -12.34 4.56
N LEU A 33 -6.71 -13.21 3.57
CA LEU A 33 -8.01 -13.35 2.90
C LEU A 33 -9.10 -13.82 3.86
N GLU A 34 -8.79 -14.75 4.76
CA GLU A 34 -9.68 -15.15 5.86
C GLU A 34 -10.01 -13.97 6.78
N SER A 35 -9.01 -13.16 7.12
CA SER A 35 -9.23 -11.97 7.95
C SER A 35 -10.08 -10.92 7.25
N PHE A 36 -9.97 -10.76 5.93
CA PHE A 36 -10.86 -9.90 5.14
C PHE A 36 -12.28 -10.45 5.16
N ASN A 37 -12.48 -11.74 4.89
CA ASN A 37 -13.79 -12.36 4.96
C ASN A 37 -14.46 -12.25 6.34
N ARG A 38 -13.67 -12.22 7.42
CA ARG A 38 -14.18 -12.08 8.78
C ARG A 38 -14.47 -10.62 9.17
N HIS A 39 -13.57 -9.71 8.86
CA HIS A 39 -13.53 -8.37 9.45
C HIS A 39 -13.82 -7.24 8.45
N CYS A 40 -13.69 -7.49 7.16
CA CYS A 40 -13.95 -6.49 6.11
C CYS A 40 -14.28 -7.16 4.75
N PRO A 41 -15.43 -7.84 4.62
CA PRO A 41 -15.75 -8.65 3.44
C PRO A 41 -15.85 -7.84 2.14
N ALA A 42 -16.00 -6.51 2.24
CA ALA A 42 -15.98 -5.64 1.06
C ALA A 42 -14.63 -5.71 0.31
N LEU A 43 -13.52 -5.94 1.02
CA LEU A 43 -12.17 -6.02 0.40
C LEU A 43 -12.03 -7.21 -0.54
N THR A 44 -12.68 -8.34 -0.29
CA THR A 44 -12.59 -9.53 -1.16
C THR A 44 -13.37 -9.36 -2.47
N LYS A 45 -14.23 -8.34 -2.57
CA LYS A 45 -14.96 -7.97 -3.79
C LYS A 45 -14.24 -6.90 -4.62
N CYS A 46 -13.25 -6.24 -4.04
CA CYS A 46 -12.47 -5.20 -4.72
C CYS A 46 -11.55 -5.81 -5.78
N ARG A 47 -11.13 -4.97 -6.73
CA ARG A 47 -10.02 -5.32 -7.62
C ARG A 47 -8.79 -5.61 -6.77
N VAL A 48 -7.99 -6.61 -7.15
CA VAL A 48 -6.77 -6.97 -6.44
C VAL A 48 -5.56 -6.94 -7.36
N ILE A 49 -4.47 -6.36 -6.85
CA ILE A 49 -3.15 -6.38 -7.45
C ILE A 49 -2.22 -7.09 -6.48
N VAL A 50 -1.64 -8.22 -6.88
CA VAL A 50 -0.63 -8.93 -6.08
C VAL A 50 0.74 -8.71 -6.69
N VAL A 51 1.66 -8.18 -5.89
CA VAL A 51 3.05 -7.95 -6.31
C VAL A 51 3.95 -8.99 -5.63
N PHE A 52 4.64 -9.79 -6.43
CA PHE A 52 5.60 -10.78 -5.98
C PHE A 52 7.02 -10.18 -5.94
N ASP A 53 7.37 -9.46 -4.86
CA ASP A 53 8.71 -8.89 -4.70
C ASP A 53 9.77 -10.00 -4.64
N GLY A 54 10.59 -10.07 -5.68
CA GLY A 54 11.55 -11.15 -5.88
C GLY A 54 12.79 -11.05 -5.00
N TYR A 55 13.86 -11.71 -5.44
CA TYR A 55 15.18 -11.72 -4.81
C TYR A 55 16.25 -11.20 -5.79
N ASP A 56 17.46 -10.99 -5.30
CA ASP A 56 18.61 -10.50 -6.07
C ASP A 56 19.66 -11.57 -6.31
N GLN A 57 19.92 -12.44 -5.33
CA GLN A 57 21.04 -13.39 -5.39
C GLN A 57 20.67 -14.74 -4.79
N VAL A 58 21.18 -15.81 -5.42
CA VAL A 58 21.14 -17.16 -4.89
C VAL A 58 22.50 -17.47 -4.24
N VAL A 59 22.49 -17.82 -2.97
CA VAL A 59 23.67 -18.01 -2.11
C VAL A 59 23.49 -19.23 -1.20
N SER A 60 24.56 -19.70 -0.55
CA SER A 60 24.49 -20.84 0.38
C SER A 60 23.75 -20.53 1.69
N THR A 61 23.81 -19.29 2.17
CA THR A 61 23.13 -18.86 3.40
C THR A 61 22.23 -17.66 3.12
N ALA A 62 20.92 -17.85 3.32
CA ALA A 62 19.91 -16.84 3.04
C ALA A 62 20.08 -15.56 3.87
N ARG A 63 19.79 -14.42 3.24
CA ARG A 63 19.62 -13.11 3.88
C ARG A 63 18.43 -12.41 3.22
N LEU A 64 17.21 -12.83 3.58
CA LEU A 64 15.97 -12.40 2.92
C LEU A 64 15.81 -10.88 2.87
N LYS A 65 16.14 -10.17 3.95
CA LYS A 65 16.10 -8.69 3.98
C LYS A 65 17.02 -8.01 2.95
N LYS A 66 18.07 -8.69 2.49
CA LYS A 66 18.98 -8.23 1.43
C LYS A 66 18.62 -8.80 0.05
N GLY A 67 17.53 -9.57 -0.06
CA GLY A 67 17.16 -10.27 -1.29
C GLY A 67 18.06 -11.46 -1.60
N TYR A 68 18.71 -12.07 -0.60
CA TYR A 68 19.55 -13.24 -0.83
C TYR A 68 18.82 -14.50 -0.37
N VAL A 69 18.73 -15.50 -1.24
CA VAL A 69 17.99 -16.74 -1.02
C VAL A 69 18.87 -17.96 -1.28
N THR A 70 18.49 -19.13 -0.77
CA THR A 70 19.10 -20.40 -1.21
C THR A 70 18.49 -20.89 -2.51
N SER A 71 19.13 -21.86 -3.16
CA SER A 71 18.58 -22.49 -4.38
C SER A 71 17.22 -23.15 -4.14
N GLU A 72 17.05 -23.75 -2.95
CA GLU A 72 15.78 -24.33 -2.50
C GLU A 72 14.71 -23.25 -2.36
N GLN A 73 15.01 -22.15 -1.65
CA GLN A 73 14.07 -21.04 -1.50
C GLN A 73 13.68 -20.37 -2.82
N ALA A 74 14.60 -20.33 -3.80
CA ALA A 74 14.29 -19.84 -5.14
C ALA A 74 13.29 -20.76 -5.89
N ALA A 75 13.45 -22.08 -5.76
CA ALA A 75 12.52 -23.05 -6.30
C ALA A 75 11.15 -22.98 -5.60
N ASP A 76 11.15 -22.93 -4.26
CA ASP A 76 9.95 -22.80 -3.45
C ASP A 76 9.20 -21.50 -3.74
N PHE A 77 9.91 -20.40 -3.97
CA PHE A 77 9.27 -19.14 -4.34
C PHE A 77 8.58 -19.22 -5.70
N SER A 78 9.14 -19.97 -6.65
CA SER A 78 8.49 -20.17 -7.95
C SER A 78 7.17 -20.92 -7.79
N LEU A 79 7.15 -21.98 -6.97
CA LEU A 79 5.92 -22.71 -6.65
C LEU A 79 4.94 -21.87 -5.81
N TYR A 80 5.45 -21.07 -4.87
CA TYR A 80 4.66 -20.13 -4.08
C TYR A 80 3.88 -19.15 -4.95
N LYS A 81 4.51 -18.56 -5.98
CA LYS A 81 3.82 -17.64 -6.90
C LYS A 81 2.61 -18.30 -7.55
N GLU A 82 2.77 -19.52 -8.04
CA GLU A 82 1.69 -20.27 -8.67
C GLU A 82 0.57 -20.63 -7.67
N ASN A 83 0.95 -21.04 -6.46
CA ASN A 83 -0.02 -21.33 -5.40
C ASN A 83 -0.83 -20.09 -4.99
N VAL A 84 -0.18 -18.94 -4.83
CA VAL A 84 -0.86 -17.67 -4.52
C VAL A 84 -1.73 -17.20 -5.67
N LYS A 85 -1.27 -17.31 -6.92
CA LYS A 85 -2.10 -16.99 -8.09
C LYS A 85 -3.38 -17.82 -8.08
N LYS A 86 -3.26 -19.13 -7.89
CA LYS A 86 -4.41 -20.03 -7.78
C LYS A 86 -5.35 -19.62 -6.64
N LEU A 87 -4.83 -19.41 -5.43
CA LEU A 87 -5.61 -18.99 -4.26
C LEU A 87 -6.42 -17.70 -4.53
N ILE A 88 -5.78 -16.69 -5.12
CA ILE A 88 -6.43 -15.41 -5.43
C ILE A 88 -7.50 -15.59 -6.51
N LEU A 89 -7.23 -16.39 -7.54
CA LEU A 89 -8.21 -16.65 -8.60
C LEU A 89 -9.43 -17.44 -8.08
N GLU A 90 -9.22 -18.44 -7.22
CA GLU A 90 -10.31 -19.17 -6.56
C GLU A 90 -11.18 -18.22 -5.71
N GLN A 91 -10.56 -17.29 -4.98
CA GLN A 91 -11.27 -16.30 -4.17
C GLN A 91 -12.16 -15.35 -5.00
N HIS A 92 -11.77 -15.02 -6.24
CA HIS A 92 -12.48 -14.07 -7.09
C HIS A 92 -13.43 -14.70 -8.11
N TYR A 93 -13.12 -15.89 -8.62
CA TYR A 93 -13.86 -16.52 -9.72
C TYR A 93 -14.44 -17.90 -9.37
N GLY A 94 -13.98 -18.54 -8.29
CA GLY A 94 -14.33 -19.92 -7.96
C GLY A 94 -13.65 -20.94 -8.88
N ASP A 95 -13.96 -20.94 -10.19
CA ASP A 95 -13.34 -21.83 -11.19
C ASP A 95 -12.21 -21.11 -11.95
N VAL A 96 -10.98 -21.57 -11.71
CA VAL A 96 -9.75 -20.97 -12.26
C VAL A 96 -9.52 -21.33 -13.74
N ASN A 97 -10.13 -22.41 -14.23
CA ASN A 97 -9.79 -22.99 -15.54
C ASN A 97 -10.21 -22.13 -16.74
N LEU A 98 -11.07 -21.13 -16.54
CA LEU A 98 -11.63 -20.29 -17.60
C LEU A 98 -11.08 -18.86 -17.60
N VAL A 99 -10.10 -18.55 -16.74
CA VAL A 99 -9.59 -17.19 -16.61
C VAL A 99 -8.53 -16.88 -17.67
N ALA A 100 -8.89 -16.03 -18.63
CA ALA A 100 -7.96 -15.52 -19.64
C ALA A 100 -7.19 -14.29 -19.13
N PHE A 101 -5.89 -14.23 -19.46
CA PHE A 101 -5.01 -13.13 -19.09
C PHE A 101 -4.51 -12.36 -20.30
N THR A 102 -4.35 -11.06 -20.13
CA THR A 102 -3.45 -10.23 -20.93
C THR A 102 -2.12 -10.11 -20.20
N SER A 103 -1.03 -10.00 -20.97
CA SER A 103 0.32 -9.82 -20.43
C SER A 103 0.94 -8.58 -21.03
N GLN A 104 1.55 -7.75 -20.19
CA GLN A 104 2.35 -6.61 -20.62
C GLN A 104 3.67 -6.53 -19.85
N ALA A 105 4.71 -6.07 -20.54
CA ALA A 105 5.99 -5.73 -19.91
C ALA A 105 5.98 -4.27 -19.45
N ALA A 106 6.59 -4.01 -18.30
CA ALA A 106 6.78 -2.67 -17.78
C ALA A 106 8.09 -2.59 -16.97
N THR A 107 8.41 -1.39 -16.48
CA THR A 107 9.68 -1.11 -15.83
C THR A 107 9.46 -0.30 -14.56
N ALA A 108 10.21 -0.64 -13.50
CA ALA A 108 10.26 0.10 -12.24
C ALA A 108 11.58 0.87 -12.19
N GLU A 109 11.51 2.15 -12.55
CA GLU A 109 12.67 3.03 -12.62
C GLU A 109 12.91 3.80 -11.31
N TYR A 110 14.15 3.89 -10.88
CA TYR A 110 14.55 4.58 -9.65
C TYR A 110 15.85 5.36 -9.90
N GLY A 111 16.32 6.17 -8.96
CA GLY A 111 17.62 6.84 -9.09
C GLY A 111 17.77 7.73 -10.35
N SER A 112 19.03 7.99 -10.73
CA SER A 112 19.39 8.80 -11.90
C SER A 112 19.09 8.09 -13.24
N PRO A 113 18.58 8.82 -14.27
CA PRO A 113 18.28 8.27 -15.59
C PRO A 113 19.51 7.87 -16.38
N CYS A 114 20.69 8.42 -16.04
CA CYS A 114 21.93 8.14 -16.75
C CYS A 114 22.52 6.76 -16.42
N LYS A 115 21.88 6.01 -15.53
CA LYS A 115 22.30 4.69 -15.07
C LYS A 115 21.27 3.67 -15.54
N THR A 116 21.67 2.71 -16.37
CA THR A 116 20.76 1.70 -16.89
C THR A 116 20.39 0.66 -15.84
N GLU A 117 21.22 0.48 -14.80
CA GLU A 117 20.96 -0.41 -13.67
C GLU A 117 19.81 0.06 -12.75
N ASN A 118 19.38 1.31 -12.92
CA ASN A 118 18.36 1.99 -12.15
C ASN A 118 16.93 1.71 -12.65
N ALA A 119 16.73 0.51 -13.20
CA ALA A 119 15.48 0.02 -13.72
C ALA A 119 15.38 -1.49 -13.44
N VAL A 120 14.20 -1.95 -13.08
CA VAL A 120 13.87 -3.38 -12.98
C VAL A 120 12.69 -3.66 -13.91
N HIS A 121 12.85 -4.56 -14.84
CA HIS A 121 11.76 -5.02 -15.68
C HIS A 121 10.83 -5.95 -14.90
N TYR A 122 9.55 -5.88 -15.22
CA TYR A 122 8.54 -6.73 -14.62
C TYR A 122 7.42 -7.03 -15.61
N THR A 123 6.77 -8.16 -15.41
CA THR A 123 5.60 -8.56 -16.17
C THR A 123 4.35 -8.26 -15.36
N ILE A 124 3.32 -7.75 -16.03
CA ILE A 124 1.96 -7.62 -15.49
C ILE A 124 1.08 -8.61 -16.22
N SER A 125 0.49 -9.54 -15.47
CA SER A 125 -0.53 -10.47 -15.96
C SER A 125 -1.88 -10.05 -15.39
N GLN A 126 -2.83 -9.67 -16.25
CA GLN A 126 -4.10 -9.09 -15.83
C GLN A 126 -5.28 -9.84 -16.47
N THR A 127 -6.30 -10.11 -15.67
CA THR A 127 -7.57 -10.68 -16.14
C THR A 127 -8.32 -9.70 -17.06
N GLN A 128 -9.14 -10.18 -18.00
CA GLN A 128 -9.77 -9.31 -19.00
C GLN A 128 -10.68 -8.22 -18.40
N ASP A 129 -11.36 -8.52 -17.30
CA ASP A 129 -12.19 -7.57 -16.54
C ASP A 129 -11.38 -6.69 -15.58
N LYS A 130 -10.06 -6.90 -15.53
CA LYS A 130 -9.09 -6.24 -14.64
C LYS A 130 -9.35 -6.47 -13.15
N GLN A 131 -10.13 -7.47 -12.78
CA GLN A 131 -10.46 -7.75 -11.38
C GLN A 131 -9.24 -8.27 -10.61
N VAL A 132 -8.41 -9.09 -11.25
CA VAL A 132 -7.17 -9.65 -10.70
C VAL A 132 -5.99 -9.28 -11.58
N THR A 133 -4.92 -8.78 -10.95
CA THR A 133 -3.65 -8.42 -11.58
C THR A 133 -2.48 -9.00 -10.78
N PHE A 134 -1.50 -9.59 -11.46
CA PHE A 134 -0.25 -10.06 -10.89
C PHE A 134 0.91 -9.26 -11.45
N ILE A 135 1.83 -8.83 -10.58
CA ILE A 135 3.07 -8.13 -10.96
C ILE A 135 4.26 -8.98 -10.53
N GLU A 136 5.07 -9.38 -11.51
CA GLU A 136 6.22 -10.26 -11.34
C GLU A 136 7.50 -9.58 -11.85
N PRO A 137 8.28 -8.93 -10.97
CA PRO A 137 9.57 -8.36 -11.32
C PRO A 137 10.65 -9.43 -11.49
N GLU A 138 11.56 -9.18 -12.44
CA GLU A 138 12.71 -10.07 -12.70
C GLU A 138 13.71 -10.11 -11.53
N ARG A 139 13.67 -9.08 -10.68
CA ARG A 139 14.54 -8.90 -9.52
C ARG A 139 13.80 -8.24 -8.38
N ARG A 140 14.38 -8.31 -7.18
CA ARG A 140 13.87 -7.60 -6.01
C ARG A 140 13.70 -6.09 -6.26
N LEU A 141 12.48 -5.60 -6.06
CA LEU A 141 12.12 -4.18 -6.02
C LEU A 141 12.28 -3.60 -4.61
N GLY A 142 11.90 -4.37 -3.59
CA GLY A 142 11.63 -3.86 -2.25
C GLY A 142 10.21 -3.29 -2.12
N PHE A 143 9.71 -3.22 -0.89
CA PHE A 143 8.33 -2.82 -0.58
C PHE A 143 7.92 -1.49 -1.24
N GLY A 144 8.75 -0.45 -1.11
CA GLY A 144 8.42 0.87 -1.66
C GLY A 144 8.21 0.89 -3.17
N LEU A 145 9.07 0.21 -3.94
CA LEU A 145 8.92 0.15 -5.40
C LEU A 145 7.85 -0.86 -5.84
N ALA A 146 7.62 -1.92 -5.06
CA ALA A 146 6.52 -2.85 -5.29
C ALA A 146 5.16 -2.14 -5.22
N VAL A 147 4.91 -1.37 -4.14
CA VAL A 147 3.69 -0.57 -3.99
C VAL A 147 3.53 0.44 -5.12
N ARG A 148 4.60 1.17 -5.50
CA ARG A 148 4.54 2.13 -6.61
C ARG A 148 4.15 1.48 -7.93
N SER A 149 4.68 0.28 -8.20
CA SER A 149 4.39 -0.45 -9.44
C SER A 149 2.91 -0.82 -9.50
N ALA A 150 2.32 -1.26 -8.38
CA ALA A 150 0.88 -1.50 -8.30
C ALA A 150 0.03 -0.22 -8.39
N LEU A 151 0.44 0.87 -7.72
CA LEU A 151 -0.26 2.16 -7.77
C LEU A 151 -0.40 2.70 -9.19
N ARG A 152 0.60 2.51 -10.05
CA ARG A 152 0.58 2.95 -11.46
C ARG A 152 -0.38 2.16 -12.35
N VAL A 153 -0.79 0.97 -11.91
CA VAL A 153 -1.74 0.10 -12.61
C VAL A 153 -3.14 0.22 -12.02
N SER A 154 -3.27 0.71 -10.78
CA SER A 154 -4.56 0.93 -10.13
C SER A 154 -5.38 2.00 -10.86
N GLU A 155 -6.64 1.69 -11.14
CA GLU A 155 -7.60 2.59 -11.82
C GLU A 155 -8.62 3.20 -10.86
N THR A 156 -8.60 2.82 -9.58
CA THR A 156 -9.55 3.29 -8.58
C THR A 156 -9.03 4.53 -7.83
N PRO A 157 -9.93 5.41 -7.36
CA PRO A 157 -9.52 6.63 -6.65
C PRO A 157 -8.80 6.36 -5.33
N TYR A 158 -9.08 5.22 -4.69
CA TYR A 158 -8.42 4.79 -3.47
C TYR A 158 -7.74 3.42 -3.65
N VAL A 159 -6.75 3.17 -2.79
CA VAL A 159 -6.13 1.86 -2.63
C VAL A 159 -6.10 1.42 -1.18
N TRP A 160 -6.19 0.12 -0.96
CA TRP A 160 -5.84 -0.55 0.29
C TRP A 160 -4.49 -1.24 0.10
N VAL A 161 -3.46 -0.85 0.84
CA VAL A 161 -2.15 -1.53 0.77
C VAL A 161 -2.04 -2.53 1.91
N GLN A 162 -1.68 -3.77 1.57
CA GLN A 162 -1.64 -4.92 2.45
C GLN A 162 -0.30 -5.65 2.30
N GLN A 163 0.46 -5.76 3.39
CA GLN A 163 1.60 -6.68 3.46
C GLN A 163 1.12 -8.08 3.83
N HIS A 164 1.83 -9.11 3.35
CA HIS A 164 1.44 -10.52 3.49
C HIS A 164 1.37 -11.08 4.92
N ASP A 165 1.81 -10.34 5.93
CA ASP A 165 1.94 -10.79 7.32
C ASP A 165 1.07 -9.99 8.32
N TRP A 166 0.13 -9.17 7.82
CA TRP A 166 -0.74 -8.31 8.64
C TRP A 166 -2.23 -8.66 8.51
N ALA A 167 -2.65 -9.77 9.11
CA ALA A 167 -4.07 -10.12 9.18
C ALA A 167 -4.87 -9.09 10.02
N LEU A 168 -6.11 -8.82 9.61
CA LEU A 168 -7.06 -8.06 10.41
C LEU A 168 -7.47 -8.88 11.64
N VAL A 169 -7.59 -8.21 12.78
CA VAL A 169 -8.00 -8.82 14.06
C VAL A 169 -9.29 -8.20 14.63
N SER A 170 -9.86 -7.23 13.93
CA SER A 170 -11.05 -6.51 14.31
C SER A 170 -11.74 -5.97 13.07
N ASP A 171 -13.05 -5.77 13.16
CA ASP A 171 -13.86 -5.25 12.06
C ASP A 171 -13.39 -3.86 11.63
N PHE A 172 -13.43 -3.61 10.31
CA PHE A 172 -13.00 -2.35 9.74
C PHE A 172 -14.10 -1.74 8.85
N PRO A 173 -14.59 -0.52 9.17
CA PRO A 173 -15.71 0.08 8.47
C PRO A 173 -15.25 0.78 7.18
N ILE A 174 -14.83 0.01 6.17
CA ILE A 174 -14.26 0.57 4.92
C ILE A 174 -15.25 1.42 4.12
N ASP A 175 -16.49 0.96 3.96
CA ASP A 175 -17.53 1.65 3.17
C ASP A 175 -17.81 3.08 3.69
N PRO A 176 -18.14 3.28 4.98
CA PRO A 176 -18.34 4.64 5.52
C PRO A 176 -17.04 5.45 5.55
N LEU A 177 -15.87 4.82 5.75
CA LEU A 177 -14.59 5.53 5.70
C LEU A 177 -14.32 6.11 4.31
N LEU A 178 -14.55 5.36 3.24
CA LEU A 178 -14.36 5.86 1.87
C LEU A 178 -15.30 7.03 1.55
N GLN A 179 -16.53 7.01 2.08
CA GLN A 179 -17.44 8.16 1.94
C GLN A 179 -16.92 9.39 2.66
N ILE A 180 -16.40 9.23 3.89
CA ILE A 180 -15.77 10.32 4.65
C ILE A 180 -14.56 10.87 3.89
N MET A 181 -13.69 10.01 3.38
CA MET A 181 -12.52 10.41 2.58
C MET A 181 -12.94 11.16 1.31
N ALA A 182 -13.94 10.65 0.59
CA ALA A 182 -14.49 11.27 -0.62
C ALA A 182 -15.11 12.65 -0.33
N ALA A 183 -15.90 12.77 0.74
CA ALA A 183 -16.49 14.05 1.14
C ALA A 183 -15.41 15.07 1.59
N SER A 184 -14.33 14.60 2.23
CA SER A 184 -13.24 15.47 2.65
C SER A 184 -12.38 16.00 1.50
N GLU A 185 -12.53 15.49 0.27
CA GLU A 185 -11.69 15.94 -0.85
C GLU A 185 -11.94 17.40 -1.23
N THR A 186 -13.12 17.93 -0.93
CA THR A 186 -13.49 19.33 -1.15
C THR A 186 -13.07 20.25 -0.01
N ASP A 187 -12.58 19.71 1.10
CA ASP A 187 -12.04 20.50 2.21
C ASP A 187 -10.62 20.99 1.83
N PRO A 188 -10.41 22.31 1.66
CA PRO A 188 -9.11 22.86 1.29
C PRO A 188 -8.11 22.85 2.45
N GLU A 189 -8.57 22.77 3.70
CA GLU A 189 -7.73 22.91 4.89
C GLU A 189 -7.30 21.56 5.46
N ALA A 190 -8.21 20.58 5.50
CA ALA A 190 -7.96 19.30 6.18
C ALA A 190 -8.48 18.06 5.41
N PRO A 191 -8.07 17.84 4.15
CA PRO A 191 -8.52 16.67 3.41
C PRO A 191 -7.95 15.36 3.98
N ILE A 192 -8.79 14.32 4.07
CA ILE A 192 -8.39 12.99 4.55
C ILE A 192 -7.94 12.16 3.35
N LYS A 193 -6.63 12.15 3.09
CA LYS A 193 -6.04 11.46 1.93
C LYS A 193 -5.34 10.13 2.26
N TYR A 194 -5.10 9.83 3.54
CA TYR A 194 -4.40 8.64 4.01
C TYR A 194 -4.89 8.27 5.41
N VAL A 195 -5.20 6.98 5.61
CA VAL A 195 -5.64 6.41 6.88
C VAL A 195 -4.89 5.12 7.15
N CYS A 196 -4.03 5.13 8.18
CA CYS A 196 -3.32 3.94 8.63
C CYS A 196 -4.16 3.17 9.66
N LEU A 197 -4.16 1.84 9.56
CA LEU A 197 -4.69 1.01 10.63
C LEU A 197 -3.67 0.94 11.77
N PRO A 198 -4.08 1.16 13.03
CA PRO A 198 -3.17 1.03 14.16
C PRO A 198 -2.85 -0.45 14.38
N ALA A 199 -1.55 -0.77 14.50
CA ALA A 199 -1.18 -2.02 15.17
C ALA A 199 -1.61 -1.95 16.64
N VAL A 200 -1.85 -3.10 17.28
CA VAL A 200 -2.19 -3.19 18.72
C VAL A 200 -1.21 -2.38 19.59
N ARG A 201 0.08 -2.37 19.23
CA ARG A 201 1.13 -1.59 19.91
C ARG A 201 1.05 -0.06 19.72
N MET A 202 0.16 0.43 18.86
CA MET A 202 0.01 1.85 18.51
C MET A 202 -1.32 2.45 19.00
N LEU A 203 -2.11 1.72 19.79
CA LEU A 203 -3.39 2.21 20.31
C LEU A 203 -3.22 3.47 21.18
N SER A 204 -2.04 3.69 21.77
CA SER A 204 -1.69 4.89 22.54
C SER A 204 -1.00 5.99 21.73
N TYR A 205 -0.99 5.91 20.39
CA TYR A 205 -0.29 6.87 19.52
C TYR A 205 -0.70 8.32 19.81
N ALA A 206 -2.00 8.58 19.91
CA ALA A 206 -2.57 9.90 20.15
C ALA A 206 -2.12 10.52 21.48
N THR A 207 -1.67 9.69 22.43
CA THR A 207 -1.16 10.10 23.74
C THR A 207 0.33 9.86 23.89
N SER A 208 1.02 9.51 22.81
CA SER A 208 2.44 9.19 22.86
C SER A 208 3.27 10.46 23.14
N PRO A 209 4.45 10.33 23.78
CA PRO A 209 5.36 11.45 23.96
C PRO A 209 5.72 12.15 22.65
N ASP A 210 5.73 11.41 21.54
CA ASP A 210 6.07 11.92 20.22
C ASP A 210 5.03 12.89 19.66
N VAL A 211 3.79 12.82 20.13
CA VAL A 211 2.69 13.72 19.77
C VAL A 211 2.54 14.83 20.81
N ILE A 212 2.63 14.51 22.11
CA ILE A 212 2.33 15.47 23.18
C ILE A 212 3.50 16.42 23.48
N LYS A 213 4.76 16.02 23.28
CA LYS A 213 5.93 16.84 23.66
C LYS A 213 6.12 18.08 22.79
N PHE A 214 5.53 18.13 21.60
CA PHE A 214 5.68 19.24 20.66
C PHE A 214 4.40 20.08 20.65
N PRO A 215 4.41 21.32 21.17
CA PRO A 215 3.19 22.15 21.29
C PRO A 215 2.41 22.27 19.98
N VAL A 216 3.12 22.46 18.86
CA VAL A 216 2.51 22.56 17.52
C VAL A 216 1.75 21.28 17.15
N LEU A 217 2.32 20.10 17.42
CA LEU A 217 1.65 18.83 17.11
C LEU A 217 0.45 18.58 18.02
N LYS A 218 0.54 19.00 19.29
CA LYS A 218 -0.57 18.96 20.23
C LYS A 218 -1.72 19.86 19.76
N GLU A 219 -1.43 21.08 19.31
CA GLU A 219 -2.43 22.01 18.77
C GLU A 219 -3.09 21.46 17.50
N ILE A 220 -2.31 20.94 16.54
CA ILE A 220 -2.84 20.31 15.32
C ILE A 220 -3.69 19.08 15.67
N THR A 221 -3.23 18.26 16.61
CA THR A 221 -4.00 17.10 17.07
C THR A 221 -5.33 17.54 17.68
N ALA A 222 -5.32 18.57 18.52
CA ALA A 222 -6.53 19.09 19.15
C ALA A 222 -7.52 19.70 18.15
N SER A 223 -7.03 20.32 17.06
CA SER A 223 -7.90 20.95 16.06
C SER A 223 -8.47 19.97 15.03
N LEU A 224 -7.71 18.93 14.65
CA LEU A 224 -8.09 18.03 13.55
C LEU A 224 -8.57 16.65 14.00
N LYS A 225 -8.35 16.27 15.27
CA LYS A 225 -8.91 15.02 15.81
C LYS A 225 -10.42 15.18 15.96
N GLY A 226 -11.17 14.17 15.52
CA GLY A 226 -12.62 14.19 15.63
C GLY A 226 -13.27 12.85 15.31
N ASN A 227 -14.58 12.80 15.52
CA ASN A 227 -15.44 11.74 15.03
C ASN A 227 -16.03 12.21 13.70
N PHE A 228 -15.88 11.38 12.67
CA PHE A 228 -16.35 11.67 11.32
C PHE A 228 -17.48 10.70 10.96
N SER A 229 -18.50 11.22 10.31
CA SER A 229 -19.67 10.42 9.92
C SER A 229 -19.88 10.48 8.40
N PRO A 230 -20.25 9.36 7.76
CA PRO A 230 -20.57 9.36 6.34
C PRO A 230 -21.89 10.10 6.09
N ALA A 231 -22.03 10.74 4.93
CA ALA A 231 -23.27 11.43 4.56
C ALA A 231 -24.48 10.50 4.44
N SER A 232 -24.25 9.21 4.14
CA SER A 232 -25.31 8.20 4.00
C SER A 232 -25.90 7.75 5.34
N ASP A 233 -25.11 7.79 6.41
CA ASP A 233 -25.56 7.36 7.75
C ASP A 233 -24.80 8.13 8.85
N PRO A 234 -25.36 9.26 9.31
CA PRO A 234 -24.75 10.06 10.38
C PRO A 234 -24.64 9.35 11.74
N SER A 235 -25.30 8.20 11.93
CA SER A 235 -25.20 7.43 13.19
C SER A 235 -23.88 6.67 13.33
N ILE A 236 -23.16 6.46 12.23
CA ILE A 236 -21.83 5.85 12.23
C ILE A 236 -20.80 6.93 12.55
N GLU A 237 -20.02 6.73 13.60
CA GLU A 237 -18.89 7.59 13.96
C GLU A 237 -17.56 6.84 13.79
N ILE A 238 -16.67 7.39 12.96
CA ILE A 238 -15.30 6.91 12.80
C ILE A 238 -14.35 7.91 13.45
N PRO A 239 -13.69 7.56 14.57
CA PRO A 239 -12.71 8.43 15.20
C PRO A 239 -11.42 8.46 14.39
N LEU A 240 -11.01 9.63 13.93
CA LEU A 240 -9.72 9.83 13.26
C LEU A 240 -8.84 10.77 14.08
N THR A 241 -7.54 10.45 14.12
CA THR A 241 -6.52 11.28 14.75
C THR A 241 -5.44 11.59 13.71
N PRO A 242 -4.98 12.85 13.62
CA PRO A 242 -3.89 13.21 12.72
C PRO A 242 -2.65 12.35 12.94
N LEU A 243 -2.01 11.96 11.84
CA LEU A 243 -0.84 11.11 11.85
C LEU A 243 0.35 11.88 11.27
N PHE A 244 1.41 12.03 12.07
CA PHE A 244 2.62 12.78 11.70
C PHE A 244 3.74 11.89 11.15
N PHE A 245 3.42 10.67 10.77
CA PHE A 245 4.37 9.66 10.34
C PHE A 245 3.71 8.68 9.37
N TRP A 246 4.31 8.46 8.21
CA TRP A 246 3.81 7.46 7.26
C TRP A 246 4.21 6.06 7.73
N HIS A 247 3.24 5.15 7.81
CA HIS A 247 3.48 3.77 8.25
C HIS A 247 3.33 2.79 7.11
N ASP A 248 4.11 1.70 7.13
CA ASP A 248 4.05 0.65 6.10
C ASP A 248 3.03 -0.45 6.39
N LYS A 249 2.28 -0.29 7.48
CA LYS A 249 1.19 -1.20 7.92
C LYS A 249 -0.02 -1.09 6.99
N PRO A 250 -1.01 -2.00 7.09
CA PRO A 250 -2.24 -1.87 6.32
C PRO A 250 -2.85 -0.47 6.40
N HIS A 251 -3.19 0.09 5.24
CA HIS A 251 -3.68 1.46 5.16
C HIS A 251 -4.51 1.68 3.91
N VAL A 252 -5.35 2.71 3.98
CA VAL A 252 -6.14 3.23 2.86
C VAL A 252 -5.58 4.58 2.44
N ALA A 253 -5.46 4.82 1.15
CA ALA A 253 -4.97 6.10 0.64
C ALA A 253 -5.64 6.48 -0.68
N SER A 254 -5.77 7.78 -0.94
CA SER A 254 -6.05 8.30 -2.28
C SER A 254 -4.89 7.95 -3.21
N THR A 255 -5.17 7.27 -4.32
CA THR A 255 -4.17 6.81 -5.29
C THR A 255 -3.31 7.96 -5.81
N THR A 256 -3.96 9.06 -6.22
CA THR A 256 -3.29 10.26 -6.73
C THR A 256 -2.42 10.91 -5.66
N HIS A 257 -2.94 11.06 -4.44
CA HIS A 257 -2.16 11.62 -3.33
C HIS A 257 -0.93 10.76 -3.01
N TYR A 258 -1.10 9.44 -2.99
CA TYR A 258 -0.02 8.50 -2.70
C TYR A 258 1.10 8.62 -3.74
N LEU A 259 0.77 8.56 -5.02
CA LEU A 259 1.73 8.74 -6.11
C LEU A 259 2.44 10.09 -6.01
N ALA A 260 1.69 11.18 -5.85
CA ALA A 260 2.26 12.53 -5.80
C ALA A 260 3.16 12.74 -4.58
N ARG A 261 2.79 12.20 -3.42
CA ARG A 261 3.48 12.54 -2.16
C ARG A 261 4.61 11.60 -1.79
N VAL A 262 4.48 10.32 -2.12
CA VAL A 262 5.52 9.31 -1.85
C VAL A 262 6.45 9.14 -3.04
N TYR A 263 5.97 9.30 -4.27
CA TYR A 263 6.74 9.05 -5.49
C TYR A 263 6.77 10.23 -6.48
N PRO A 264 7.02 11.48 -6.04
CA PRO A 264 7.01 12.65 -6.93
C PRO A 264 8.08 12.57 -8.03
N THR A 265 9.17 11.85 -7.77
CA THR A 265 10.25 11.63 -8.74
C THR A 265 10.86 10.24 -8.54
N ARG A 266 11.67 9.82 -9.51
CA ARG A 266 12.42 8.55 -9.46
C ARG A 266 13.47 8.52 -8.34
N LEU A 267 13.85 9.68 -7.79
CA LEU A 267 14.80 9.80 -6.68
C LEU A 267 14.14 9.65 -5.30
N ALA A 268 12.80 9.71 -5.23
CA ALA A 268 12.07 9.70 -3.98
C ALA A 268 12.07 8.32 -3.28
N MET A 269 12.25 7.24 -4.06
CA MET A 269 12.28 5.86 -3.57
C MET A 269 13.34 5.07 -4.35
N LEU A 270 14.35 4.55 -3.66
CA LEU A 270 15.35 3.68 -4.26
C LEU A 270 14.94 2.21 -4.09
N ARG A 271 15.62 1.33 -4.82
CA ARG A 271 15.38 -0.11 -4.73
C ARG A 271 15.75 -0.65 -3.35
N GLY A 272 14.82 -1.39 -2.75
CA GLY A 272 14.95 -1.93 -1.41
C GLY A 272 14.53 -1.00 -0.27
N ASP A 273 14.19 0.27 -0.56
CA ASP A 273 13.71 1.22 0.44
C ASP A 273 12.30 0.87 0.92
N PHE A 274 12.03 1.27 2.17
CA PHE A 274 10.71 1.24 2.81
C PHE A 274 10.10 2.64 2.79
N ILE A 275 8.77 2.72 2.68
CA ILE A 275 8.06 4.00 2.58
C ILE A 275 8.10 4.68 3.96
N GLU A 276 7.95 3.90 5.02
CA GLU A 276 8.02 4.32 6.42
C GLU A 276 9.37 5.01 6.72
N ASP A 277 10.48 4.44 6.24
CA ASP A 277 11.81 4.99 6.47
C ASP A 277 12.05 6.29 5.72
N LYS A 278 11.61 6.40 4.46
CA LYS A 278 11.87 7.59 3.63
C LYS A 278 10.90 8.72 3.90
N ILE A 279 9.61 8.40 3.98
CA ILE A 279 8.54 9.38 4.09
C ILE A 279 8.19 9.62 5.55
N GLY A 280 8.08 8.57 6.36
CA GLY A 280 7.72 8.69 7.77
C GLY A 280 8.78 9.48 8.55
N GLN A 281 10.07 9.15 8.39
CA GLN A 281 11.14 9.87 9.08
C GLN A 281 11.24 11.33 8.62
N ARG A 282 11.07 11.60 7.32
CA ARG A 282 11.05 12.97 6.78
C ARG A 282 9.88 13.77 7.32
N ALA A 283 8.66 13.21 7.30
CA ALA A 283 7.47 13.86 7.83
C ALA A 283 7.67 14.25 9.30
N ARG A 284 8.23 13.33 10.10
CA ARG A 284 8.52 13.59 11.51
C ARG A 284 9.60 14.67 11.70
N ALA A 285 10.65 14.69 10.89
CA ALA A 285 11.69 15.72 10.97
C ALA A 285 11.13 17.11 10.64
N GLN A 286 10.40 17.24 9.53
CA GLN A 286 9.76 18.50 9.11
C GLN A 286 8.81 19.05 10.18
N MET A 287 8.08 18.15 10.86
CA MET A 287 7.16 18.49 11.94
C MET A 287 7.86 18.96 13.21
N LYS A 288 9.05 18.42 13.54
CA LYS A 288 9.87 18.91 14.66
C LYS A 288 10.46 20.29 14.40
N GLU A 289 10.78 20.58 13.14
CA GLU A 289 11.45 21.82 12.71
C GLU A 289 10.48 22.97 12.40
N GLY A 290 9.16 22.75 12.50
CA GLY A 290 8.13 23.77 12.24
C GLY A 290 7.88 24.07 10.76
N SER A 291 8.49 23.31 9.84
CA SER A 291 8.40 23.52 8.37
C SER A 291 7.16 22.86 7.74
N HIS A 292 6.00 23.00 8.38
CA HIS A 292 4.74 22.33 8.00
C HIS A 292 3.96 23.03 6.87
N ARG A 293 4.41 24.23 6.46
CA ARG A 293 3.81 25.05 5.38
C ARG A 293 4.80 25.23 4.22
N GLU A 294 5.21 24.17 3.54
CA GLU A 294 5.87 24.32 2.24
C GLU A 294 4.87 24.15 1.10
N VAL A 295 4.62 25.25 0.40
CA VAL A 295 3.89 25.34 -0.86
C VAL A 295 4.64 24.54 -1.93
N PRO A 296 3.98 23.67 -2.72
CA PRO A 296 4.65 22.95 -3.81
C PRO A 296 5.01 23.93 -4.94
N GLY A 297 6.29 24.29 -5.07
CA GLY A 297 6.68 25.26 -6.10
C GLY A 297 8.16 25.57 -6.29
N ARG A 298 9.10 24.86 -5.64
CA ARG A 298 10.52 24.97 -6.00
C ARG A 298 11.02 23.68 -6.63
N THR A 299 10.90 23.62 -7.95
CA THR A 299 11.74 22.77 -8.79
C THR A 299 13.20 23.21 -8.58
N PRO A 300 14.13 22.29 -8.23
CA PRO A 300 15.53 22.56 -8.44
C PRO A 300 15.74 22.62 -9.95
N THR A 301 16.21 23.76 -10.45
CA THR A 301 16.81 23.83 -11.78
C THR A 301 18.01 22.88 -11.81
N SER A 302 17.82 21.67 -12.32
CA SER A 302 18.93 20.83 -12.76
C SER A 302 19.30 21.28 -14.17
N THR A 303 20.15 22.29 -14.25
CA THR A 303 20.98 22.48 -15.44
C THR A 303 22.01 21.35 -15.50
N CYS A 304 22.06 20.67 -16.64
CA CYS A 304 23.30 20.05 -17.12
C CYS A 304 24.36 21.14 -17.37
#